data_AF-A0A382SP66-F1
#
_entry.id   AF-A0A382SP66-F1
#
_cell.length_a   1.000
_cell.length_b   1.000
_cell.length_c   1.000
_cell.angle_alpha   90.00
_cell.angle_beta   90.00
_cell.angle_gamma   90.00
#
_symmetry.space_group_name_H-M   'P 1'
#
loop_
_entity.id
_entity.type
_entity.pdbx_description
1 polymer ?
#
loop_
_entity_poly.entity_id
_entity_poly.type
_entity_poly.pdbx_seq_one_letter_code
_entity_poly.pdbx_strand_id
1 'polypeptide(L)'
;MGIDSKDESIKGVFYKIHKKIEKRITAKYHKIKDWVMDPKGYFLINIDRKNNLLRVGYCKFTKLDNDSVNDMVAEIVGKTAIEIVNTLIKENYISSLQHAGDMGIELC
;
A
#
# COMPACT_ATOMS: atom_id res chain seq x y z
N MET A 1 -1.98 24.03 12.35
CA MET A 1 -3.39 23.98 12.82
C MET A 1 -3.38 23.84 14.32
N GLY A 2 -3.86 24.86 15.05
CA GLY A 2 -3.97 24.80 16.51
C GLY A 2 -5.09 23.84 16.89
N ILE A 3 -4.73 22.69 17.47
CA ILE A 3 -5.70 21.72 18.02
C ILE A 3 -5.69 21.90 19.52
N ASP A 4 -6.37 22.94 19.98
CA ASP A 4 -6.86 23.01 21.36
C ASP A 4 -8.30 23.55 21.34
N SER A 5 -9.18 22.85 20.61
CA SER A 5 -10.61 23.01 20.84
C SER A 5 -10.92 22.34 22.19
N LYS A 6 -11.37 23.12 23.17
CA LYS A 6 -11.76 22.69 24.54
C LYS A 6 -12.86 21.63 24.61
N ASP A 7 -13.40 21.15 23.48
CA ASP A 7 -14.44 20.12 23.45
C ASP A 7 -13.86 18.76 23.86
N GLU A 8 -14.43 18.16 24.90
CA GLU A 8 -14.06 16.85 25.44
C GLU A 8 -14.47 15.68 24.53
N SER A 9 -15.18 15.92 23.43
CA SER A 9 -15.72 14.88 22.55
C SER A 9 -15.66 15.19 21.04
N ILE A 10 -15.84 14.16 20.22
CA ILE A 10 -15.91 14.21 18.75
C ILE A 10 -17.14 13.41 18.32
N LYS A 11 -17.95 13.92 17.39
CA LYS A 11 -19.05 13.15 16.77
C LYS A 11 -18.49 12.34 15.61
N GLY A 12 -18.30 11.03 15.79
CA GLY A 12 -17.93 10.11 14.72
C GLY A 12 -19.14 9.74 13.84
N VAL A 13 -18.87 9.03 12.74
CA VAL A 13 -19.92 8.56 11.80
C VAL A 13 -20.93 7.65 12.50
N PHE A 14 -20.44 6.72 13.32
CA PHE A 14 -21.29 5.75 14.02
C PHE A 14 -21.51 6.10 15.49
N TYR A 15 -20.52 6.70 16.16
CA TYR A 15 -20.53 6.91 17.61
C TYR A 15 -19.90 8.23 18.02
N LYS A 16 -20.30 8.74 19.19
CA LYS A 16 -19.61 9.84 19.88
C LYS A 16 -18.33 9.32 20.55
N ILE A 17 -17.23 10.03 20.39
CA ILE A 17 -15.89 9.67 20.85
C ILE A 17 -15.45 10.66 21.92
N HIS A 18 -15.10 10.19 23.12
CA HIS A 18 -14.53 11.05 24.17
C HIS A 18 -13.01 11.17 23.99
N LYS A 19 -12.48 12.40 24.09
CA LYS A 19 -11.06 12.70 23.88
C LYS A 19 -10.24 12.35 25.13
N LYS A 20 -10.01 11.06 25.36
CA LYS A 20 -9.10 10.54 26.40
C LYS A 20 -7.71 10.27 25.80
N ILE A 21 -7.02 11.32 25.36
CA ILE A 21 -5.74 11.18 24.64
C ILE A 21 -4.61 10.91 25.64
N GLU A 22 -4.08 9.68 25.64
CA GLU A 22 -2.95 9.28 26.50
C GLU A 22 -1.58 9.61 25.89
N LYS A 23 -1.46 9.58 24.55
CA LYS A 23 -0.20 9.76 23.85
C LYS A 23 -0.40 10.57 22.57
N ARG A 24 0.44 11.59 22.36
CA ARG A 24 0.55 12.34 21.09
C ARG A 24 1.86 11.96 20.41
N ILE A 25 1.79 11.46 19.18
CA ILE A 25 2.95 11.02 18.39
C ILE A 25 3.02 11.90 17.15
N THR A 26 4.19 12.47 16.87
CA THR A 26 4.45 13.14 15.60
C THR A 26 5.00 12.12 14.61
N ALA A 27 4.31 11.93 13.48
CA ALA A 27 4.75 11.01 12.45
C ALA A 27 6.06 11.48 11.78
N LYS A 28 6.91 10.52 11.41
CA LYS A 28 8.13 10.74 10.64
C LYS A 28 8.28 9.59 9.63
N TYR A 29 8.74 9.91 8.43
CA TYR A 29 9.08 8.94 7.39
C TYR A 29 10.41 9.35 6.76
N HIS A 30 11.29 8.37 6.55
CA HIS A 30 12.59 8.57 5.95
C HIS A 30 12.80 7.60 4.79
N LYS A 31 12.48 8.07 3.57
CA LYS A 31 12.49 7.27 2.32
C LYS A 31 13.65 6.30 2.19
N ILE A 32 14.89 6.74 2.39
CA ILE A 32 16.07 5.87 2.20
C ILE A 32 16.23 4.82 3.32
N LYS A 33 15.82 5.14 4.56
CA LYS A 33 16.03 4.26 5.73
C LYS A 33 14.90 3.26 5.88
N ASP A 34 13.69 3.67 5.52
CA ASP A 34 12.48 2.89 5.71
C ASP A 34 12.11 2.09 4.46
N TRP A 35 12.71 2.40 3.30
CA TRP A 35 12.49 1.63 2.07
C TRP A 35 13.33 0.36 2.07
N VAL A 36 12.64 -0.76 1.91
CA VAL A 36 13.21 -2.11 1.83
C VAL A 36 12.60 -2.79 0.62
N MET A 37 13.39 -3.49 -0.18
CA MET A 37 12.87 -4.30 -1.29
C MET A 37 12.01 -5.45 -0.76
N ASP A 38 10.87 -5.72 -1.38
CA ASP A 38 10.06 -6.87 -1.00
C ASP A 38 10.79 -8.17 -1.40
N PRO A 39 11.08 -9.08 -0.44
CA PRO A 39 11.79 -10.32 -0.74
C PRO A 39 11.02 -11.27 -1.67
N LYS A 40 9.69 -11.10 -1.79
CA LYS A 40 8.85 -11.93 -2.66
C LYS A 40 8.96 -11.53 -4.13
N GLY A 41 9.44 -10.33 -4.46
CA GLY A 41 9.46 -9.87 -5.84
C GLY A 41 9.16 -8.38 -5.99
N TYR A 42 8.70 -8.02 -7.17
CA TYR A 42 8.30 -6.66 -7.52
C TYR A 42 7.06 -6.66 -8.39
N PHE A 43 6.50 -5.47 -8.61
CA PHE A 43 5.30 -5.30 -9.40
C PHE A 43 5.58 -4.41 -10.61
N LEU A 44 4.92 -4.72 -11.72
CA LEU A 44 4.84 -3.88 -12.90
C LEU A 44 3.42 -3.34 -13.01
N ILE A 45 3.28 -2.02 -13.16
CA ILE A 45 1.98 -1.35 -13.23
C ILE A 45 1.77 -0.88 -14.67
N ASN A 46 0.61 -1.19 -15.22
CA ASN A 46 0.16 -0.69 -16.52
C ASN A 46 -1.25 -0.11 -16.41
N ILE A 47 -1.47 1.03 -17.05
CA ILE A 47 -2.77 1.73 -17.06
C ILE A 47 -3.42 1.49 -18.42
N ASP A 48 -4.45 0.65 -18.43
CA ASP A 48 -5.28 0.41 -19.61
C ASP A 48 -6.31 1.54 -19.75
N ARG A 49 -5.90 2.62 -20.41
CA ARG A 49 -6.74 3.80 -20.62
C ARG A 49 -7.96 3.54 -21.50
N LYS A 50 -7.92 2.51 -22.35
CA LYS A 50 -9.04 2.17 -23.23
C LYS A 50 -10.19 1.59 -22.44
N ASN A 51 -9.89 0.70 -21.49
CA ASN A 51 -10.89 0.04 -20.66
C ASN A 51 -11.04 0.67 -19.27
N ASN A 52 -10.24 1.70 -18.96
CA ASN A 52 -10.14 2.34 -17.66
C ASN A 52 -9.84 1.34 -16.52
N LEU A 53 -8.81 0.52 -16.71
CA LEU A 53 -8.37 -0.51 -15.78
C LEU A 53 -6.92 -0.30 -15.35
N LEU A 54 -6.65 -0.64 -14.09
CA LEU A 54 -5.32 -0.82 -13.55
C LEU A 54 -4.93 -2.29 -13.73
N ARG A 55 -3.73 -2.53 -14.25
CA ARG A 55 -3.15 -3.87 -14.41
C ARG A 55 -1.84 -3.93 -13.64
N VAL A 56 -1.73 -4.91 -12.75
CA VAL A 56 -0.55 -5.10 -11.92
C VAL A 56 -0.01 -6.51 -12.14
N GLY A 57 1.16 -6.58 -12.79
CA GLY A 57 1.91 -7.81 -12.94
C GLY A 57 2.78 -8.06 -11.72
N TYR A 58 2.67 -9.24 -11.11
CA TYR A 58 3.55 -9.66 -10.02
C TYR A 58 4.70 -10.51 -10.57
N CYS A 59 5.93 -10.03 -10.36
CA CYS A 59 7.15 -10.64 -10.85
C CYS A 59 7.95 -11.25 -9.69
N LYS A 60 8.35 -12.51 -9.82
CA LYS A 60 9.23 -13.20 -8.87
C LYS A 60 10.66 -13.26 -9.41
N PHE A 61 11.62 -13.07 -8.51
CA PHE A 61 13.02 -13.36 -8.78
C PHE A 61 13.20 -14.89 -8.82
N THR A 62 13.57 -15.45 -9.98
CA THR A 62 13.81 -16.90 -10.11
C THR A 62 15.29 -17.27 -10.08
N LYS A 63 16.15 -16.39 -10.60
CA LYS A 63 17.60 -16.53 -10.52
C LYS A 63 18.24 -15.16 -10.27
N LEU A 64 19.04 -15.05 -9.21
CA LEU A 64 19.75 -13.82 -8.80
C LEU A 64 21.26 -13.98 -9.08
N ASP A 65 21.61 -14.29 -10.33
CA ASP A 65 22.99 -14.33 -10.84
C ASP A 65 23.16 -13.28 -11.96
N ASN A 66 24.31 -13.28 -12.64
CA ASN A 66 24.60 -12.36 -13.76
C ASN A 66 23.57 -12.39 -14.91
N ASP A 67 22.81 -13.47 -15.04
CA ASP A 67 21.69 -13.61 -15.99
C ASP A 67 20.37 -13.74 -15.21
N SER A 68 19.95 -12.64 -14.58
CA SER A 68 18.74 -12.65 -13.75
C SER A 68 17.49 -12.88 -14.61
N VAL A 69 16.79 -13.99 -14.36
CA VAL A 69 15.48 -14.30 -14.98
C VAL A 69 14.40 -13.99 -13.96
N ASN A 70 13.43 -13.17 -14.36
CA ASN A 70 12.28 -12.81 -13.53
C ASN A 70 11.02 -13.27 -14.25
N ASP A 71 10.19 -14.03 -13.55
CA ASP A 71 8.93 -14.53 -14.10
C ASP A 71 7.77 -13.70 -13.58
N MET A 72 6.96 -13.17 -14.50
CA MET A 72 5.65 -12.63 -14.14
C MET A 72 4.70 -13.81 -13.90
N VAL A 73 4.32 -14.01 -12.64
CA VAL A 73 3.55 -15.19 -12.22
C VAL A 73 2.05 -14.90 -12.07
N ALA A 74 1.66 -13.63 -12.02
CA ALA A 74 0.26 -13.22 -11.96
C ALA A 74 0.06 -11.83 -12.60
N GLU A 75 -1.10 -11.62 -13.20
CA GLU A 75 -1.63 -10.30 -13.57
C GLU A 75 -2.93 -10.07 -12.79
N ILE A 76 -2.98 -8.98 -12.03
CA ILE A 76 -4.15 -8.56 -11.27
C ILE A 76 -4.74 -7.34 -11.98
N VAL A 77 -6.04 -7.40 -12.29
CA VAL A 77 -6.74 -6.33 -13.00
C VAL A 77 -7.89 -5.81 -12.14
N GLY A 78 -8.03 -4.49 -12.05
CA GLY A 78 -9.03 -3.84 -11.20
C GLY A 78 -9.32 -2.42 -11.67
N LYS A 79 -10.37 -1.80 -11.13
CA LYS A 79 -10.73 -0.41 -11.46
C LYS A 79 -10.14 0.57 -10.47
N THR A 80 -9.88 0.13 -9.24
CA THR A 80 -9.45 0.99 -8.15
C THR A 80 -8.19 0.43 -7.48
N ALA A 81 -7.38 1.32 -6.92
CA ALA A 81 -6.19 0.94 -6.14
C ALA A 81 -6.55 -0.01 -4.98
N ILE A 82 -7.68 0.24 -4.30
CA ILE A 82 -8.11 -0.57 -3.15
C ILE A 82 -8.48 -2.01 -3.53
N GLU A 83 -9.09 -2.23 -4.71
CA GLU A 83 -9.38 -3.58 -5.21
C GLU A 83 -8.08 -4.34 -5.47
N ILE A 84 -7.11 -3.70 -6.14
CA ILE A 84 -5.80 -4.28 -6.41
C ILE A 84 -5.09 -4.64 -5.11
N VAL A 85 -4.91 -3.67 -4.19
CA VAL A 85 -4.17 -3.87 -2.94
C VAL A 85 -4.81 -4.96 -2.08
N ASN A 86 -6.13 -4.97 -1.92
CA ASN A 86 -6.82 -6.03 -1.17
C ASN A 86 -6.62 -7.41 -1.79
N THR A 87 -6.62 -7.49 -3.12
CA THR A 87 -6.37 -8.75 -3.83
C THR A 87 -4.94 -9.23 -3.62
N LEU A 88 -3.95 -8.33 -3.75
CA LEU A 88 -2.54 -8.66 -3.51
C LEU A 88 -2.29 -9.17 -2.07
N ILE A 89 -2.96 -8.59 -1.07
CA ILE A 89 -2.91 -9.05 0.32
C ILE A 89 -3.54 -10.44 0.45
N LYS A 90 -4.73 -10.65 -0.12
CA LYS A 90 -5.46 -11.92 -0.05
C LYS A 90 -4.70 -13.07 -0.71
N GLU A 91 -4.07 -12.81 -1.84
CA GLU A 91 -3.23 -13.77 -2.59
C GLU A 91 -1.81 -13.89 -2.01
N ASN A 92 -1.50 -13.18 -0.92
CA ASN A 92 -0.22 -13.23 -0.22
C ASN A 92 0.99 -12.87 -1.11
N TYR A 93 0.82 -11.92 -2.04
CA TYR A 93 1.90 -11.42 -2.92
C TYR A 93 2.74 -10.31 -2.31
N ILE A 94 2.25 -9.68 -1.25
CA ILE A 94 2.96 -8.64 -0.50
C ILE A 94 3.54 -9.23 0.78
N SER A 95 4.75 -8.81 1.17
CA SER A 95 5.40 -9.27 2.40
C SER A 95 5.15 -8.39 3.61
N SER A 96 4.85 -7.10 3.43
CA SER A 96 4.69 -6.15 4.53
C SER A 96 3.53 -5.17 4.35
N LEU A 97 3.04 -4.63 5.47
CA LEU A 97 2.02 -3.57 5.45
C LEU A 97 2.53 -2.27 4.82
N GLN A 98 3.84 -1.99 4.93
CA GLN A 98 4.44 -0.82 4.29
C GLN A 98 4.36 -0.93 2.77
N HIS A 99 4.70 -2.10 2.21
CA HIS A 99 4.60 -2.35 0.77
C HIS A 99 3.16 -2.26 0.25
N ALA A 100 2.18 -2.69 1.04
CA ALA A 100 0.77 -2.50 0.71
C ALA A 100 0.37 -1.01 0.69
N GLY A 101 0.88 -0.24 1.65
CA GLY A 101 0.69 1.21 1.69
C GLY A 101 1.33 1.91 0.49
N ASP A 102 2.58 1.56 0.17
CA ASP A 102 3.31 2.11 -0.97
C ASP A 102 2.59 1.79 -2.28
N MET A 103 2.15 0.54 -2.48
CA MET A 103 1.35 0.15 -3.64
C MET A 103 0.06 0.97 -3.77
N GLY A 104 -0.62 1.23 -2.66
CA GLY A 104 -1.82 2.08 -2.66
C GLY A 104 -1.54 3.52 -3.09
N ILE A 105 -0.36 4.06 -2.78
CA ILE A 105 0.09 5.39 -3.20
C ILE A 105 0.42 5.39 -4.70
N GLU A 106 1.14 4.38 -5.19
CA GLU A 106 1.56 4.29 -6.61
C GLU A 106 0.37 4.07 -7.58
N LEU A 107 -0.76 3.56 -7.09
CA LEU A 107 -1.97 3.30 -7.89
C LEU A 107 -3.04 4.42 -7.81
N CYS A 108 -2.84 5.45 -6.98
CA CYS A 108 -3.73 6.61 -6.87
C CYS A 108 -3.36 7.72 -7.87
#